data_AF-A0A937ZAH1-F1
#
_entry.id   AF-A0A937ZAH1-F1
#
_cell.length_a   1.000
_cell.length_b   1.000
_cell.length_c   1.000
_cell.angle_alpha   90.00
_cell.angle_beta   90.00
_cell.angle_gamma   90.00
#
_symmetry.space_group_name_H-M   'P 1'
#
loop_
_entity.id
_entity.type
_entity.pdbx_description
1 polymer ?
#
loop_
_entity_poly.entity_id
_entity_poly.type
_entity_poly.pdbx_seq_one_letter_code
_entity_poly.pdbx_strand_id
1 'polypeptide(L)'
;MTDIALAAEFPSASREAWMARVATVLMGASFTEKLVSTIDDGIVVEPIYEQRSGPRAERAAASPWLLFQRVDHPEAEAANAQALDDL
;
A
#
# COMPACT_ATOMS: atom_id res chain seq x y z
N MET A 1 15.80 -19.26 20.89
CA MET A 1 14.43 -18.82 20.55
C MET A 1 13.53 -20.03 20.70
N THR A 2 12.49 -19.93 21.50
CA THR A 2 11.46 -20.97 21.61
C THR A 2 10.75 -21.10 20.27
N ASP A 3 10.62 -22.33 19.79
CA ASP A 3 9.88 -22.64 18.57
C ASP A 3 8.38 -22.56 18.89
N ILE A 4 7.70 -21.55 18.36
CA ILE A 4 6.26 -21.33 18.56
C ILE A 4 5.58 -21.67 17.25
N ALA A 5 4.85 -22.78 17.23
CA ALA A 5 3.98 -23.11 16.12
C ALA A 5 2.80 -22.12 16.07
N LEU A 6 2.71 -21.35 14.99
CA LEU A 6 1.60 -20.41 14.74
C LEU A 6 0.59 -21.05 13.76
N ALA A 7 0.48 -20.53 12.55
CA ALA A 7 -0.47 -21.01 11.55
C ALA A 7 -0.25 -22.48 11.13
N ALA A 8 0.92 -23.05 11.41
CA ALA A 8 1.29 -24.41 11.02
C ALA A 8 0.46 -25.51 11.71
N GLU A 9 -0.23 -25.21 12.81
CA GLU A 9 -1.13 -26.17 13.49
C GLU A 9 -2.48 -26.36 12.79
N PHE A 10 -2.78 -25.54 11.77
CA PHE A 10 -4.03 -25.58 11.02
C PHE A 10 -3.82 -26.09 9.58
N PRO A 11 -4.87 -26.58 8.91
CA PRO A 11 -4.81 -26.86 7.48
C PRO A 11 -4.32 -25.63 6.71
N SER A 12 -3.44 -25.85 5.72
CA SER A 12 -2.90 -24.77 4.90
C SER A 12 -4.02 -23.96 4.25
N ALA A 13 -3.95 -22.63 4.37
CA ALA A 13 -4.87 -21.75 3.69
C ALA A 13 -4.57 -21.74 2.19
N SER A 14 -5.61 -21.83 1.36
CA SER A 14 -5.51 -21.69 -0.09
C SER A 14 -6.42 -20.59 -0.60
N ARG A 15 -6.06 -20.00 -1.75
CA ARG A 15 -6.85 -18.96 -2.40
C ARG A 15 -8.24 -19.48 -2.76
N GLU A 16 -8.34 -20.73 -3.21
CA GLU A 16 -9.58 -21.39 -3.61
C GLU A 16 -10.52 -21.54 -2.42
N ALA A 17 -10.01 -22.03 -1.28
CA ALA A 17 -10.78 -22.19 -0.05
C ALA A 17 -11.29 -20.83 0.47
N TRP A 18 -10.48 -19.78 0.34
CA TRP A 18 -10.90 -18.43 0.68
C TRP A 18 -11.96 -17.89 -0.29
N MET A 19 -11.76 -18.02 -1.60
CA MET A 19 -12.73 -17.56 -2.62
C MET A 19 -14.10 -18.23 -2.50
N ALA A 20 -14.15 -19.51 -2.10
CA ALA A 20 -15.42 -20.19 -1.83
C ALA A 20 -16.19 -19.55 -0.66
N ARG A 21 -15.49 -19.13 0.39
CA ARG A 21 -16.09 -18.38 1.52
C ARG A 21 -16.55 -17.00 1.07
N VAL A 22 -15.76 -16.30 0.25
CA VAL A 22 -16.14 -14.99 -0.30
C VAL A 22 -17.41 -15.10 -1.14
N ALA A 23 -17.50 -16.10 -2.03
CA ALA A 23 -18.70 -16.33 -2.83
C ALA A 23 -19.95 -16.56 -1.96
N THR A 24 -19.78 -17.26 -0.82
CA THR A 24 -20.85 -17.48 0.17
C THR A 24 -21.31 -16.16 0.77
N VAL A 25 -20.38 -15.30 1.20
CA VAL A 25 -20.68 -13.98 1.80
C VAL A 25 -21.32 -13.02 0.78
N LEU A 26 -20.88 -13.07 -0.47
CA LEU A 26 -21.43 -12.23 -1.53
C LEU A 26 -22.81 -12.69 -2.03
N MET A 27 -23.32 -13.84 -1.57
CA MET A 27 -24.62 -14.39 -1.96
C MET A 27 -24.80 -14.44 -3.49
N GLY A 28 -23.74 -14.79 -4.22
CA GLY A 28 -23.74 -14.86 -5.69
C GLY A 28 -23.51 -13.53 -6.42
N ALA A 29 -23.33 -12.41 -5.71
CA ALA A 29 -22.90 -11.16 -6.33
C ALA A 29 -21.47 -11.27 -6.89
N SER A 30 -21.20 -10.52 -7.97
CA SER A 30 -19.89 -10.51 -8.63
C SER A 30 -18.79 -10.00 -7.69
N PHE A 31 -17.72 -10.78 -7.56
CA PHE A 31 -16.52 -10.39 -6.79
C PHE A 31 -15.91 -9.10 -7.32
N THR A 32 -15.73 -9.01 -8.64
CA THR A 32 -15.09 -7.85 -9.28
C THR A 32 -15.94 -6.59 -9.13
N GLU A 33 -17.26 -6.69 -9.22
CA GLU A 33 -18.14 -5.52 -9.08
C GLU A 33 -18.28 -5.07 -7.62
N LYS A 34 -18.14 -5.99 -6.65
CA LYS A 34 -18.37 -5.69 -5.24
C LYS A 34 -17.11 -5.36 -4.46
N LEU A 35 -15.97 -5.96 -4.80
CA LEU A 35 -14.77 -5.94 -3.98
C LEU A 35 -13.52 -5.48 -4.72
N VAL A 36 -13.57 -5.31 -6.03
CA VAL A 36 -12.45 -4.75 -6.81
C VAL A 36 -12.78 -3.31 -7.17
N SER A 37 -11.80 -2.43 -7.01
CA SER A 37 -11.94 -1.02 -7.40
C SER A 37 -10.91 -0.67 -8.45
N THR A 38 -11.25 0.30 -9.30
CA THR A 38 -10.33 0.86 -10.28
C THR A 38 -10.20 2.34 -9.96
N ILE A 39 -8.97 2.81 -9.74
CA ILE A 39 -8.69 4.24 -9.52
C ILE A 39 -8.49 4.95 -10.86
N ASP A 40 -8.48 6.29 -10.83
CA ASP A 40 -8.57 7.15 -12.03
C ASP A 40 -7.56 6.81 -13.14
N ASP A 41 -6.37 6.32 -12.78
CA ASP A 41 -5.32 5.91 -13.72
C ASP A 41 -5.52 4.48 -14.30
N GLY A 42 -6.69 3.88 -14.11
CA GLY A 42 -7.00 2.52 -14.56
C GLY A 42 -6.34 1.42 -13.73
N ILE A 43 -5.75 1.75 -12.57
CA ILE A 43 -5.08 0.80 -11.71
C ILE A 43 -6.13 -0.01 -10.94
N VAL A 44 -6.07 -1.33 -11.10
CA VAL A 44 -6.95 -2.27 -10.40
C VAL A 44 -6.44 -2.52 -8.98
N VAL A 45 -7.32 -2.29 -8.01
CA VAL A 45 -7.08 -2.55 -6.59
C VAL A 45 -7.90 -3.75 -6.14
N GLU A 46 -7.21 -4.86 -5.87
CA GLU A 46 -7.81 -6.09 -5.34
C GLU A 46 -8.01 -5.98 -3.82
N PRO A 47 -9.01 -6.67 -3.24
CA PRO A 47 -9.29 -6.57 -1.81
C PRO A 47 -8.24 -7.25 -0.93
N ILE A 48 -7.54 -8.27 -1.44
CA ILE A 48 -6.45 -8.98 -0.76
C ILE A 48 -5.39 -9.33 -1.81
N TYR A 49 -4.12 -9.03 -1.50
CA TYR A 49 -2.97 -9.36 -2.34
C TYR A 49 -2.20 -10.55 -1.77
N GLU A 50 -1.75 -11.44 -2.66
CA GLU A 50 -0.86 -12.55 -2.29
C GLU A 50 0.57 -12.07 -2.05
N GLN A 51 1.35 -12.91 -1.36
CA GLN A 51 2.78 -12.68 -1.25
C GLN A 51 3.42 -12.68 -2.63
N ARG A 52 3.92 -11.51 -3.06
CA ARG A 52 4.64 -11.36 -4.32
C ARG A 52 6.13 -11.67 -4.12
N SER A 53 6.69 -12.48 -5.01
CA SER A 53 8.14 -12.68 -5.13
C SER A 53 8.77 -11.60 -6.02
N GLY A 54 10.07 -11.36 -5.84
CA GLY A 54 10.85 -10.42 -6.68
C GLY A 54 11.20 -9.09 -5.99
N PRO A 55 11.86 -8.19 -6.73
CA PRO A 55 12.33 -6.92 -6.19
C PRO A 55 11.16 -6.05 -5.74
N ARG A 56 11.32 -5.42 -4.59
CA ARG A 56 10.37 -4.45 -4.02
C ARG A 56 10.98 -3.06 -4.05
N ALA A 57 10.14 -2.04 -4.30
CA ALA A 57 10.52 -0.64 -4.16
C ALA A 57 10.56 -0.27 -2.67
N GLU A 58 11.57 -0.78 -1.97
CA GLU A 58 11.78 -0.52 -0.56
C GLU A 58 12.54 0.80 -0.37
N ARG A 59 12.22 1.53 0.68
CA ARG A 59 13.04 2.69 1.09
C ARG A 59 14.33 2.18 1.74
N ALA A 60 15.42 2.92 1.59
CA ALA A 60 16.63 2.67 2.37
C ALA A 60 16.30 2.71 3.87
N ALA A 61 16.75 1.69 4.61
CA ALA A 61 16.43 1.56 6.03
C ALA A 61 17.02 2.73 6.83
N ALA A 62 16.22 3.27 7.75
CA ALA A 62 16.59 4.28 8.76
C ALA A 62 16.90 5.72 8.28
N SER A 63 16.53 6.11 7.06
CA SER A 63 16.67 7.52 6.65
C SER A 63 15.43 8.36 7.05
N PRO A 64 15.60 9.52 7.71
CA PRO A 64 14.48 10.46 7.87
C PRO A 64 13.98 10.91 6.49
N TRP A 65 12.74 11.40 6.45
CA TRP A 65 12.26 12.10 5.26
C TRP A 65 13.08 13.38 5.07
N LEU A 66 13.35 13.74 3.81
CA LEU A 66 13.84 15.08 3.52
C LEU A 66 12.70 16.06 3.83
N LEU A 67 12.96 17.06 4.68
CA LEU A 67 12.05 18.18 4.83
C LEU A 67 12.24 19.10 3.63
N PHE A 68 11.18 19.28 2.85
CA PHE A 68 11.19 20.15 1.68
C PHE A 68 10.10 21.20 1.83
N GLN A 69 10.52 22.46 2.01
CA GLN A 69 9.62 23.61 2.05
C GLN A 69 9.60 24.27 0.66
N ARG A 70 8.39 24.56 0.17
CA ARG A 70 8.21 25.15 -1.16
C ARG A 70 8.34 26.67 -1.07
N VAL A 71 9.11 27.26 -1.99
CA VAL A 71 9.32 28.71 -2.10
C VAL A 71 8.69 29.19 -3.42
N ASP A 72 7.47 29.74 -3.35
CA ASP A 72 6.69 30.16 -4.55
C ASP A 72 6.51 31.68 -4.66
N HIS A 73 7.25 32.48 -3.89
CA HIS A 73 7.09 33.92 -3.97
C HIS A 73 7.53 34.42 -5.37
N PRO A 74 6.70 35.18 -6.11
CA PRO A 74 7.02 35.59 -7.48
C PRO A 74 8.21 36.54 -7.56
N GLU A 75 8.38 37.40 -6.55
CA GLU A 75 9.57 38.25 -6.43
C GLU A 75 10.75 37.47 -5.88
N ALA A 76 11.85 37.43 -6.63
CA ALA A 76 13.02 36.60 -6.32
C ALA A 76 13.71 37.00 -4.99
N GLU A 77 13.74 38.30 -4.66
CA GLU A 77 14.36 38.78 -3.43
C GLU A 77 13.59 38.33 -2.19
N ALA A 78 12.26 38.45 -2.21
CA ALA A 78 11.40 37.97 -1.13
C ALA A 78 11.39 36.44 -1.04
N ALA A 79 11.45 35.73 -2.18
CA ALA A 79 11.64 34.28 -2.21
C ALA A 79 12.93 33.85 -1.51
N ASN A 80 14.04 34.56 -1.77
CA ASN A 80 15.33 34.27 -1.15
C ASN A 80 15.31 34.53 0.36
N ALA A 81 14.71 35.63 0.80
CA ALA A 81 14.58 35.94 2.22
C ALA A 81 13.82 34.84 2.98
N GLN A 82 12.66 34.42 2.45
CA GLN A 82 11.88 33.32 3.05
C GLN A 82 12.66 32.01 3.07
N ALA A 83 13.36 31.67 1.99
CA ALA A 83 14.15 30.44 1.93
C ALA A 83 15.26 30.39 2.98
N LEU A 84 15.84 31.54 3.34
CA LEU A 84 16.87 31.63 4.38
C LEU A 84 16.28 31.52 5.79
N ASP A 85 15.08 32.06 6.01
CA ASP A 85 14.37 31.93 7.30
C ASP A 85 13.94 30.49 7.59
N ASP A 86 13.69 29.68 6.55
CA ASP A 86 13.23 28.29 6.66
C ASP A 86 14.35 27.26 6.90
N LEU A 87 15.63 27.64 6.80
CA LEU A 87 16.82 26.77 6.95
C LEU A 87 17.25 26.57 8.41
#